data_AF-A0A7G2CD90-F1
#
_entry.id   AF-A0A7G2CD90-F1
#
_cell.length_a   1.000
_cell.length_b   1.000
_cell.length_c   1.000
_cell.angle_alpha   90.00
_cell.angle_beta   90.00
_cell.angle_gamma   90.00
#
_symmetry.space_group_name_H-M   'P 1'
#
loop_
_entity.id
_entity.type
_entity.pdbx_description
1 polymer ?
#
loop_
_entity_poly.entity_id
_entity_poly.type
_entity_poly.pdbx_seq_one_letter_code
_entity_poly.pdbx_strand_id
1 'polypeptide(L)'
;MSVVSPENTTLKLRHIFVTGKVQGVFFRKYTQKTAREYGVTGWVRNTTDGRVEMVAEGTIEQIGFLERWCHSGSPRSSVTAVVADDIPQEEDRHVRRFTSFEIVS
;
A
#
# COMPACT_ATOMS: atom_id res chain seq x y z
N MET A 1 -24.30 -18.07 -5.09
CA MET A 1 -23.39 -17.47 -6.08
C MET A 1 -23.26 -16.01 -5.70
N SER A 2 -22.22 -15.67 -4.93
CA SER A 2 -22.07 -14.31 -4.41
C SER A 2 -21.69 -13.38 -5.56
N VAL A 3 -22.56 -12.43 -5.88
CA VAL A 3 -22.30 -11.43 -6.90
C VAL A 3 -21.19 -10.53 -6.35
N VAL A 4 -20.02 -10.58 -6.96
CA VAL A 4 -18.93 -9.65 -6.60
C VAL A 4 -19.31 -8.31 -7.19
N SER A 5 -19.58 -7.31 -6.35
CA SER A 5 -19.89 -5.96 -6.82
C SER A 5 -18.76 -5.42 -7.71
N PRO A 6 -19.07 -4.70 -8.81
CA PRO A 6 -18.05 -4.18 -9.75
C PRO A 6 -17.04 -3.21 -9.11
N GLU A 7 -17.41 -2.59 -7.99
CA GLU A 7 -16.49 -1.78 -7.17
C GLU A 7 -15.32 -2.59 -6.60
N ASN A 8 -15.51 -3.90 -6.40
CA ASN A 8 -14.53 -4.79 -5.81
C ASN A 8 -13.54 -5.38 -6.83
N THR A 9 -13.83 -5.25 -8.13
CA THR A 9 -12.92 -5.63 -9.22
C THR A 9 -12.20 -4.43 -9.81
N THR A 10 -12.62 -3.21 -9.48
CA THR A 10 -12.03 -1.98 -10.00
C THR A 10 -10.69 -1.70 -9.34
N LEU A 11 -9.64 -1.50 -10.13
CA LEU A 11 -8.33 -1.14 -9.60
C LEU A 11 -8.33 0.31 -9.12
N LYS A 12 -7.68 0.51 -7.98
CA LYS A 12 -7.43 1.80 -7.34
C LYS A 12 -5.93 1.98 -7.21
N LEU A 13 -5.51 3.25 -7.26
CA LEU A 13 -4.14 3.64 -6.95
C LEU A 13 -4.18 4.57 -5.74
N ARG A 14 -3.43 4.23 -4.71
CA ARG A 14 -3.41 4.95 -3.44
C ARG A 14 -2.02 5.45 -3.16
N HIS A 15 -1.95 6.68 -2.65
CA HIS A 15 -0.73 7.25 -2.09
C HIS A 15 -0.84 7.18 -0.58
N ILE A 16 0.10 6.47 0.07
CA ILE A 16 0.03 6.21 1.51
C ILE A 16 1.31 6.73 2.16
N PHE A 17 1.14 7.50 3.23
CA PHE A 17 2.20 7.91 4.13
C PHE A 17 1.99 7.29 5.51
N VAL A 18 3.08 6.74 6.06
CA VAL A 18 3.11 6.18 7.42
C VAL A 18 4.13 6.95 8.25
N THR A 19 3.66 7.45 9.39
CA THR A 19 4.47 8.25 10.33
C THR A 19 4.65 7.48 11.64
N GLY A 20 5.82 7.64 12.29
CA GLY A 20 6.15 7.07 13.58
C GLY A 20 7.58 6.53 13.61
N LYS A 21 7.85 5.53 14.46
CA LYS A 21 9.10 4.75 14.40
C LYS A 21 8.99 3.71 13.29
N VAL A 22 9.24 4.14 12.05
CA VAL A 22 9.02 3.33 10.84
C VAL A 22 10.27 3.12 9.98
N GLN A 23 11.36 3.85 10.23
CA GLN A 23 12.65 3.63 9.58
C GLN A 23 13.61 2.82 10.47
N GLY A 24 14.52 2.05 9.85
CA GLY A 24 15.47 1.19 10.59
C GLY A 24 14.84 -0.03 11.28
N VAL A 25 13.55 -0.31 11.05
CA VAL A 25 12.77 -1.36 11.73
C VAL A 25 12.24 -2.43 10.75
N PHE A 26 12.83 -2.53 9.56
CA PHE A 26 12.41 -3.44 8.48
C PHE A 26 11.00 -3.18 7.94
N PHE A 27 10.39 -2.03 8.22
CA PHE A 27 9.03 -1.69 7.79
C PHE A 27 8.78 -1.95 6.30
N ARG A 28 9.66 -1.43 5.42
CA ARG A 28 9.59 -1.62 3.97
C ARG A 28 9.60 -3.10 3.54
N LYS A 29 10.43 -3.92 4.19
CA LYS A 29 10.54 -5.36 3.90
C LYS A 29 9.27 -6.11 4.26
N TYR A 30 8.67 -5.80 5.41
CA TYR A 30 7.38 -6.39 5.78
C TYR A 30 6.25 -5.87 4.89
N THR A 31 6.25 -4.57 4.56
CA THR A 31 5.27 -3.96 3.65
C THR A 31 5.26 -4.69 2.30
N GLN A 32 6.44 -4.88 1.70
CA GLN A 32 6.57 -5.61 0.43
C GLN A 32 6.02 -7.04 0.53
N LYS A 33 6.40 -7.76 1.59
CA LYS A 33 5.92 -9.14 1.81
C LYS A 33 4.39 -9.15 1.88
N THR A 34 3.80 -8.30 2.72
CA THR A 34 2.35 -8.22 2.93
C THR A 34 1.60 -7.77 1.67
N ALA A 35 2.13 -6.79 0.94
CA ALA A 35 1.54 -6.35 -0.32
C ALA A 35 1.46 -7.50 -1.34
N ARG A 36 2.55 -8.28 -1.48
CA ARG A 36 2.59 -9.45 -2.36
C ARG A 36 1.63 -10.55 -1.91
N GLU A 37 1.51 -10.81 -0.60
CA GLU A 37 0.55 -11.78 -0.04
C GLU A 37 -0.90 -11.42 -0.36
N TYR A 38 -1.24 -10.12 -0.41
CA TYR A 38 -2.58 -9.64 -0.76
C TYR A 38 -2.77 -9.30 -2.24
N GLY A 39 -1.76 -9.53 -3.10
CA GLY A 39 -1.86 -9.25 -4.54
C GLY A 39 -1.86 -7.75 -4.91
N VAL A 40 -1.37 -6.90 -3.99
CA VAL A 40 -1.15 -5.47 -4.22
C VAL A 40 0.19 -5.27 -4.93
N THR A 41 0.19 -4.41 -5.94
CA THR A 41 1.39 -4.01 -6.71
C THR A 41 1.73 -2.55 -6.44
N GLY A 42 2.94 -2.09 -6.75
CA GLY A 42 3.38 -0.72 -6.46
C GLY A 42 4.79 -0.64 -5.89
N TRP A 43 5.04 0.33 -5.01
CA TRP A 43 6.35 0.53 -4.40
C TRP A 43 6.29 1.14 -3.00
N VAL A 44 7.35 0.96 -2.23
CA VAL A 44 7.54 1.59 -0.91
C VAL A 44 8.95 2.16 -0.75
N ARG A 45 9.08 3.34 -0.15
CA ARG A 45 10.37 4.00 0.15
C ARG A 45 10.38 4.71 1.50
N ASN A 46 11.58 5.05 1.95
CA ASN A 46 11.76 5.98 3.07
C ASN A 46 11.80 7.40 2.52
N THR A 47 11.18 8.33 3.21
CA THR A 47 11.30 9.76 2.91
C THR A 47 12.42 10.39 3.76
N THR A 48 12.93 11.53 3.31
CA THR A 48 13.95 12.30 4.04
C THR A 48 13.42 12.93 5.32
N ASP A 49 12.10 13.15 5.42
CA ASP A 49 11.43 13.68 6.60
C ASP A 49 11.08 12.60 7.66
N GLY A 50 11.57 11.36 7.48
CA GLY A 50 11.47 10.30 8.48
C GLY A 50 10.22 9.40 8.35
N ARG A 51 9.36 9.63 7.36
CA ARG A 51 8.18 8.79 7.06
C ARG A 51 8.54 7.58 6.19
N VAL A 52 7.56 6.70 6.02
CA VAL A 52 7.51 5.72 4.92
C VAL A 52 6.41 6.18 3.96
N GLU A 53 6.73 6.17 2.68
CA GLU A 53 5.82 6.51 1.59
C GLU A 53 5.65 5.29 0.68
N MET A 54 4.43 5.03 0.23
CA MET A 54 4.17 3.99 -0.75
C MET A 54 3.07 4.40 -1.73
N VAL A 55 3.17 3.86 -2.92
CA VAL A 55 2.08 3.83 -3.89
C VAL A 55 1.60 2.39 -4.00
N ALA A 56 0.31 2.18 -3.81
CA ALA A 56 -0.32 0.86 -3.80
C ALA A 56 -1.41 0.80 -4.88
N GLU A 57 -1.34 -0.24 -5.71
CA GLU A 57 -2.31 -0.55 -6.76
C GLU A 57 -2.96 -1.90 -6.49
N GLY A 58 -4.29 -1.92 -6.49
CA GLY A 58 -5.08 -3.13 -6.23
C GLY A 58 -6.57 -2.81 -6.16
N THR A 59 -7.38 -3.83 -5.87
CA THR A 59 -8.79 -3.61 -5.57
C THR A 59 -8.97 -2.93 -4.21
N ILE A 60 -10.16 -2.40 -3.94
CA ILE A 60 -10.49 -1.76 -2.66
C ILE A 60 -10.20 -2.69 -1.48
N GLU A 61 -10.56 -3.97 -1.60
CA GLU A 61 -10.27 -4.97 -0.56
C GLU A 61 -8.77 -5.18 -0.35
N GLN A 62 -8.02 -5.42 -1.43
CA GLN A 62 -6.58 -5.68 -1.37
C GLN A 62 -5.83 -4.52 -0.71
N ILE A 63 -6.15 -3.29 -1.13
CA ILE A 63 -5.61 -2.07 -0.55
C ILE A 63 -6.03 -1.94 0.91
N GLY A 64 -7.29 -2.20 1.24
CA GLY A 64 -7.78 -2.13 2.61
C GLY A 64 -7.05 -3.10 3.55
N PHE A 65 -6.64 -4.28 3.08
CA PHE A 65 -5.78 -5.18 3.85
C PHE A 65 -4.38 -4.59 4.09
N LEU A 66 -3.77 -4.01 3.06
CA LEU A 66 -2.46 -3.37 3.18
C LEU A 66 -2.49 -2.15 4.11
N GLU A 67 -3.51 -1.29 4.00
CA GLU A 67 -3.70 -0.13 4.88
C GLU A 67 -3.87 -0.55 6.34
N ARG A 68 -4.72 -1.55 6.62
CA ARG A 68 -4.86 -2.12 7.98
C ARG A 68 -3.54 -2.66 8.51
N TRP A 69 -2.76 -3.33 7.67
CA TRP A 69 -1.43 -3.80 8.06
C TRP A 69 -0.49 -2.62 8.37
N CYS A 70 -0.55 -1.52 7.61
CA CYS A 70 0.28 -0.34 7.86
C CYS A 70 0.06 0.27 9.25
N HIS A 71 -1.15 0.16 9.83
CA HIS A 71 -1.40 0.57 11.21
C HIS A 71 -0.73 -0.34 12.24
N SER A 72 -0.56 -1.63 11.93
CA SER A 72 0.12 -2.60 12.80
C SER A 72 1.64 -2.50 12.67
N GLY A 73 2.12 -2.38 11.44
CA GLY A 73 3.52 -2.28 11.08
C GLY A 73 4.35 -3.55 11.33
N SER A 74 5.66 -3.39 11.21
CA SER A 74 6.66 -4.41 11.56
C SER A 74 6.78 -4.63 13.08
N PRO A 75 7.32 -5.78 13.55
CA PRO A 75 7.43 -6.07 14.99
C PRO A 75 8.17 -5.03 15.85
N ARG A 76 9.05 -4.22 15.23
CA ARG A 76 9.84 -3.18 15.91
C ARG A 76 9.39 -1.75 15.61
N SER A 77 8.34 -1.58 14.81
CA SER A 77 7.78 -0.26 14.53
C SER A 77 6.77 0.18 15.57
N SER A 78 6.57 1.48 15.66
CA SER A 78 5.42 2.08 16.34
C SER A 78 4.85 3.12 15.39
N VAL A 79 3.65 2.85 14.89
CA VAL A 79 2.98 3.70 13.89
C VAL A 79 2.09 4.69 14.63
N THR A 80 2.25 5.96 14.32
CA THR A 80 1.48 7.05 14.92
C THR A 80 0.33 7.50 14.00
N ALA A 81 0.54 7.47 12.70
CA ALA A 81 -0.48 7.83 11.72
C ALA A 81 -0.27 7.09 10.40
N VAL A 82 -1.38 6.79 9.74
CA VAL A 82 -1.45 6.36 8.34
C VAL A 82 -2.37 7.34 7.63
N VAL A 83 -1.87 7.99 6.58
CA VAL A 83 -2.64 8.90 5.73
C VAL A 83 -2.64 8.30 4.33
N ALA A 84 -3.81 8.17 3.72
CA ALA A 84 -3.95 7.48 2.47
C ALA A 84 -4.96 8.21 1.56
N ASP A 85 -4.49 8.61 0.39
CA ASP A 85 -5.22 9.42 -0.58
C ASP A 85 -5.42 8.66 -1.89
N ASP A 86 -6.57 8.85 -2.52
CA ASP A 86 -6.85 8.30 -3.85
C ASP A 86 -6.05 9.10 -4.87
N ILE A 87 -5.26 8.40 -5.71
CA ILE A 87 -4.67 9.01 -6.90
C ILE A 87 -5.70 8.90 -8.02
N PRO A 88 -6.22 10.02 -8.55
CA PRO A 88 -7.17 10.01 -9.66
C PRO A 88 -6.59 9.25 -10.85
N GLN A 89 -7.39 8.40 -11.47
CA GLN A 89 -7.03 7.74 -12.72
C GLN A 89 -7.87 8.32 -13.84
N GLU A 90 -7.21 8.88 -14.86
CA GLU A 90 -7.94 9.63 -15.88
C GLU A 90 -8.70 8.71 -16.85
N GLU A 91 -8.18 7.56 -17.29
CA GLU A 91 -8.81 6.89 -18.44
C GLU A 91 -8.87 5.35 -18.46
N ASP A 92 -8.22 4.59 -17.56
CA ASP A 92 -8.36 3.11 -17.60
C ASP A 92 -8.20 2.41 -16.25
N ARG A 93 -9.33 2.12 -15.59
CA ARG A 93 -9.39 1.53 -14.23
C ARG A 93 -9.18 0.01 -14.20
N HIS A 94 -8.82 -0.59 -15.34
CA HIS A 94 -8.59 -2.04 -15.48
C HIS A 94 -7.16 -2.40 -15.86
N VAL A 95 -6.30 -1.42 -16.12
CA VAL A 95 -4.89 -1.66 -16.48
C VAL A 95 -4.01 -1.50 -15.25
N ARG A 96 -3.29 -2.56 -14.89
CA ARG A 96 -2.25 -2.49 -13.85
C ARG A 96 -1.07 -1.66 -14.35
N ARG A 97 -0.68 -0.64 -13.58
CA ARG A 97 0.56 0.12 -13.76
C ARG A 97 1.79 -0.62 -13.26
N PHE A 98 1.62 -1.52 -12.31
CA PHE A 98 2.71 -2.26 -11.69
C PHE A 98 2.51 -3.77 -11.80
N THR A 99 3.60 -4.50 -12.05
CA THR A 99 3.60 -5.97 -12.14
C THR A 99 3.97 -6.65 -10.82
N SER A 100 4.58 -5.91 -9.89
CA SER A 100 5.04 -6.38 -8.58
C SER A 100 4.97 -5.25 -7.55
N PHE A 101 5.28 -5.55 -6.29
CA PHE A 101 5.50 -4.57 -5.22
C PHE A 101 6.98 -4.51 -4.87
N GLU A 102 7.61 -3.36 -5.06
CA GLU A 102 9.06 -3.20 -4.93
C GLU A 102 9.48 -2.21 -3.84
N ILE A 103 10.63 -2.48 -3.21
CA ILE A 103 11.26 -1.50 -2.31
C ILE A 103 12.13 -0.59 -3.17
N VAL A 104 11.86 0.71 -3.14
CA VAL A 104 12.67 1.71 -3.83
C VAL A 104 13.42 2.57 -2.81
N SER A 105 14.54 3.14 -3.25
CA SER A 105 15.45 3.97 -2.44
C SER A 105 14.87 5.36 -2.21
#